data_AF-A0A6A4HQE9-F1
#
_entry.id   AF-A0A6A4HQE9-F1
#
_cell.length_a   1.000
_cell.length_b   1.000
_cell.length_c   1.000
_cell.angle_alpha   90.00
_cell.angle_beta   90.00
_cell.angle_gamma   90.00
#
_symmetry.space_group_name_H-M   'P 1'
#
loop_
_entity.id
_entity.type
_entity.pdbx_description
1 polymer ?
#
loop_
_entity_poly.entity_id
_entity_poly.type
_entity_poly.pdbx_seq_one_letter_code
_entity_poly.pdbx_strand_id
1 'polypeptide(L)'
;MIEFPEEILQAIVESIAMGRIIPIKNCLKYETTELLPLSMVNRQFRRICLPFLFSYAELKGHIDLENLTALCASNKAFAASIKSIDLNHFLFPLLSQLPPSHFPNLVQINSTCNQLTIPLVTAIKFHPTPAFFFESLSLPPSTALIDDQLLSPSDLGKVILDHQMVTDEHQLINIGKYLSRGMRVNVLSITLNTFATPLLNESFGEHKFPGLRELVIIVDVGTRPFTLSWLRKLAREHPLLMRIVIQDSTRARTSNLDFFKREPIIPFIESFIDQVRNEGLVNAIGIRSFGISRRGDSISAPISEPFGDWYVSQMYFHVHEWASGHFLRLAHASFPGIDNLGFSTDRSVVCPFDELVSSLLRFPSLKEVFFIQPINIFEEHIPIQAPSCPNKLEAAIIQYTSHLSQQVPAIKIIGIQEDQFPPPMWDRAIGSISTGVLLANRPSVIIL
;
A
#
# COMPACT_ATOMS: atom_id res chain seq x y z
N MET A 1 22.15 12.02 -38.18
CA MET A 1 21.41 11.49 -37.03
C MET A 1 22.47 11.12 -36.00
N ILE A 2 22.46 11.72 -34.81
CA ILE A 2 23.45 11.41 -33.77
C ILE A 2 22.99 10.10 -33.12
N GLU A 3 23.70 9.00 -33.39
CA GLU A 3 23.47 7.72 -32.70
C GLU A 3 24.09 7.83 -31.30
N PHE A 4 23.25 7.81 -30.28
CA PHE A 4 23.73 7.68 -28.90
C PHE A 4 24.24 6.25 -28.67
N PRO A 5 25.28 6.07 -27.82
CA PRO A 5 25.74 4.76 -27.40
C PRO A 5 24.59 3.92 -26.84
N GLU A 6 24.51 2.66 -27.26
CA GLU A 6 23.40 1.78 -26.91
C GLU A 6 23.35 1.49 -25.41
N GLU A 7 24.50 1.48 -24.74
CA GLU A 7 24.63 1.27 -23.30
C GLU A 7 23.96 2.39 -22.50
N ILE A 8 24.07 3.64 -22.98
CA ILE A 8 23.44 4.80 -22.33
C ILE A 8 21.93 4.75 -22.52
N LEU A 9 21.48 4.43 -23.74
CA LEU A 9 20.05 4.28 -24.03
C LEU A 9 19.43 3.13 -23.24
N GLN A 10 20.16 2.02 -23.11
CA GLN A 10 19.76 0.89 -22.29
C GLN A 10 19.67 1.27 -20.82
N ALA A 11 20.65 1.98 -20.25
CA ALA A 11 20.59 2.45 -18.87
C ALA A 11 19.40 3.39 -18.62
N ILE A 12 19.06 4.26 -19.57
CA ILE A 12 17.89 5.13 -19.48
C ILE A 12 16.61 4.30 -19.48
N VAL A 13 16.44 3.40 -20.45
CA VAL A 13 15.27 2.52 -20.55
C VAL A 13 15.15 1.62 -19.32
N GLU A 14 16.27 1.09 -18.83
CA GLU A 14 16.34 0.32 -17.59
C GLU A 14 15.98 1.17 -16.39
N SER A 15 16.40 2.43 -16.28
CA SER A 15 16.01 3.30 -15.16
C SER A 15 14.51 3.58 -15.14
N ILE A 16 13.91 3.81 -16.32
CA ILE A 16 12.46 3.96 -16.49
C ILE A 16 11.76 2.63 -16.18
N ALA A 17 12.37 1.50 -16.56
CA ALA A 17 11.84 0.17 -16.31
C ALA A 17 12.18 -0.40 -14.91
N MET A 18 13.13 0.13 -14.15
CA MET A 18 13.57 -0.45 -12.87
C MET A 18 12.70 -0.03 -11.69
N GLY A 19 11.77 0.91 -11.89
CA GLY A 19 10.58 1.05 -11.02
C GLY A 19 9.79 -0.27 -10.84
N ARG A 20 10.02 -1.26 -11.73
CA ARG A 20 9.28 -2.53 -11.80
C ARG A 20 9.75 -3.66 -10.88
N ILE A 21 10.90 -3.57 -10.21
CA ILE A 21 11.44 -4.70 -9.41
C ILE A 21 10.97 -4.67 -7.95
N ILE A 22 10.22 -3.64 -7.55
CA ILE A 22 9.54 -3.60 -6.26
C ILE A 22 8.18 -4.30 -6.42
N PRO A 23 7.85 -5.28 -5.58
CA PRO A 23 6.61 -6.03 -5.67
C PRO A 23 5.48 -5.14 -5.13
N ILE A 24 4.97 -4.25 -5.96
CA ILE A 24 3.70 -3.58 -5.69
C ILE A 24 2.93 -3.65 -7.01
N LYS A 25 1.76 -4.30 -6.98
CA LYS A 25 0.80 -4.62 -8.07
C LYS A 25 0.30 -3.41 -8.89
N ASN A 26 0.92 -2.27 -8.65
CA ASN A 26 0.34 -0.96 -8.56
C ASN A 26 1.14 0.03 -9.42
N CYS A 27 2.47 -0.09 -9.43
CA CYS A 27 3.35 0.69 -10.32
C CYS A 27 3.19 0.30 -11.80
N LEU A 28 2.83 -0.95 -12.11
CA LEU A 28 2.90 -1.49 -13.47
C LEU A 28 1.90 -0.86 -14.46
N LYS A 29 0.75 -0.36 -14.01
CA LYS A 29 -0.24 0.31 -14.88
C LYS A 29 0.17 1.73 -15.30
N TYR A 30 1.02 2.40 -14.52
CA TYR A 30 1.44 3.80 -14.75
C TYR A 30 2.75 3.90 -15.54
N GLU A 31 3.39 2.78 -15.88
CA GLU A 31 4.75 2.76 -16.47
C GLU A 31 4.76 2.22 -17.91
N THR A 32 3.71 1.52 -18.35
CA THR A 32 3.47 1.22 -19.77
C THR A 32 3.19 2.49 -20.58
N THR A 33 2.79 3.58 -19.93
CA THR A 33 2.52 4.88 -20.53
C THR A 33 3.77 5.65 -20.92
N GLU A 34 4.96 5.36 -20.36
CA GLU A 34 6.21 6.07 -20.70
C GLU A 34 7.10 5.27 -21.67
N LEU A 35 7.20 3.95 -21.49
CA LEU A 35 8.04 3.10 -22.33
C LEU A 35 7.47 2.86 -23.72
N LEU A 36 6.15 2.84 -23.87
CA LEU A 36 5.50 2.65 -25.16
C LEU A 36 5.77 3.84 -26.10
N PRO A 37 5.55 5.12 -25.71
CA PRO A 37 5.96 6.27 -26.52
C PRO A 37 7.45 6.26 -26.85
N LEU A 38 8.32 5.93 -25.88
CA LEU A 38 9.76 5.86 -26.10
C LEU A 38 10.14 4.83 -27.19
N SER A 39 9.48 3.66 -27.18
CA SER A 39 9.66 2.62 -28.20
C SER A 39 9.23 3.02 -29.61
N MET A 40 8.42 4.07 -29.74
CA MET A 40 7.94 4.59 -31.02
C MET A 40 8.88 5.64 -31.63
N VAL A 41 9.81 6.20 -30.85
CA VAL A 41 10.72 7.28 -31.28
C VAL A 41 11.61 6.85 -32.45
N ASN A 42 12.27 5.69 -32.34
CA ASN A 42 13.09 5.14 -33.43
C ASN A 42 13.30 3.63 -33.27
N ARG A 43 13.98 3.01 -34.25
CA ARG A 43 14.24 1.55 -34.28
C ARG A 43 15.15 1.08 -33.13
N GLN A 44 16.10 1.90 -32.69
CA GLN A 44 17.03 1.58 -31.61
C GLN A 44 16.30 1.51 -30.27
N PHE A 45 15.54 2.56 -29.91
CA PHE A 45 14.69 2.55 -28.72
C PHE A 45 13.65 1.44 -28.77
N ARG A 46 13.05 1.18 -29.94
CA ARG A 46 12.14 0.03 -30.09
C ARG A 46 12.82 -1.27 -29.67
N ARG A 47 14.01 -1.56 -30.19
CA ARG A 47 14.75 -2.78 -29.86
C ARG A 47 15.05 -2.87 -28.37
N ILE A 48 15.46 -1.77 -27.75
CA ILE A 48 15.83 -1.73 -26.32
C ILE A 48 14.60 -1.84 -25.42
N CYS A 49 13.50 -1.15 -25.73
CA CYS A 49 12.29 -1.14 -24.91
C CYS A 49 11.47 -2.43 -25.01
N LEU A 50 11.49 -3.13 -26.14
CA LEU A 50 10.61 -4.28 -26.40
C LEU A 50 10.66 -5.39 -25.32
N PRO A 51 11.84 -5.85 -24.84
CA PRO A 51 11.92 -6.83 -23.77
C PRO A 51 11.26 -6.35 -22.46
N PHE A 52 11.30 -5.05 -22.19
CA PHE A 52 10.66 -4.44 -21.03
C PHE A 52 9.15 -4.32 -21.25
N LEU A 53 8.68 -3.94 -22.43
CA LEU A 53 7.25 -3.84 -22.70
C LEU A 53 6.53 -5.19 -22.53
N PHE A 54 7.21 -6.29 -22.81
CA PHE A 54 6.66 -7.64 -22.69
C PHE A 54 7.13 -8.39 -21.44
N SER A 55 7.75 -7.73 -20.46
CA SER A 55 8.23 -8.43 -19.26
C SER A 55 7.13 -8.88 -18.30
N TYR A 56 5.91 -8.38 -18.49
CA TYR A 56 4.76 -8.63 -17.66
C TYR A 56 3.56 -9.04 -18.53
N ALA A 57 2.83 -10.06 -18.12
CA ALA A 57 1.60 -10.51 -18.77
C ALA A 57 0.46 -10.56 -17.74
N GLU A 58 -0.64 -9.87 -18.03
CA GLU A 58 -1.89 -9.97 -17.27
C GLU A 58 -2.85 -10.90 -18.02
N LEU A 59 -3.30 -11.97 -17.38
CA LEU A 59 -4.19 -12.97 -17.99
C LEU A 59 -5.56 -12.92 -17.33
N LYS A 60 -6.58 -12.58 -18.12
CA LYS A 60 -7.95 -12.38 -17.64
C LYS A 60 -8.84 -13.59 -17.89
N GLY A 61 -8.53 -14.37 -18.92
CA GLY A 61 -9.28 -15.57 -19.31
C GLY A 61 -8.43 -16.69 -19.89
N HIS A 62 -9.09 -17.81 -20.16
CA HIS A 62 -8.48 -19.01 -20.77
C HIS A 62 -7.82 -18.69 -22.11
N ILE A 63 -8.50 -17.89 -22.93
CA ILE A 63 -8.03 -17.50 -24.27
C ILE A 63 -6.69 -16.74 -24.19
N ASP A 64 -6.51 -15.89 -23.18
CA ASP A 64 -5.26 -15.14 -22.98
C ASP A 64 -4.10 -16.09 -22.66
N LEU A 65 -4.36 -17.11 -21.84
CA LEU A 65 -3.38 -18.12 -21.47
C LEU A 65 -2.95 -18.97 -22.66
N GLU A 66 -3.91 -19.42 -23.48
CA GLU A 66 -3.63 -20.17 -24.71
C GLU A 66 -2.81 -19.33 -25.70
N ASN A 67 -3.21 -18.07 -25.91
CA ASN A 67 -2.49 -17.15 -26.78
C ASN A 67 -1.07 -16.90 -26.27
N LEU A 68 -0.90 -16.64 -24.98
CA LEU A 68 0.43 -16.45 -24.39
C LEU A 68 1.30 -17.69 -24.58
N THR A 69 0.74 -18.88 -24.35
CA THR A 69 1.46 -20.16 -24.49
C THR A 69 1.88 -20.40 -25.93
N ALA A 70 0.99 -20.18 -26.89
CA ALA A 70 1.28 -20.32 -28.32
C ALA A 70 2.35 -19.32 -28.79
N LEU A 71 2.29 -18.07 -28.31
CA LEU A 71 3.28 -17.03 -28.61
C LEU A 71 4.65 -17.37 -28.01
N CYS A 72 4.70 -17.85 -26.77
CA CYS A 72 5.97 -18.23 -26.13
C CYS A 72 6.58 -19.47 -26.80
N ALA A 73 5.74 -20.43 -27.24
CA ALA A 73 6.21 -21.61 -27.97
C ALA A 73 6.79 -21.26 -29.35
N SER A 74 6.20 -20.29 -30.04
CA SER A 74 6.62 -19.87 -31.39
C SER A 74 7.73 -18.81 -31.40
N ASN A 75 7.88 -18.03 -30.32
CA ASN A 75 8.85 -16.93 -30.24
C ASN A 75 9.68 -16.99 -28.95
N LYS A 76 10.88 -17.57 -29.05
CA LYS A 76 11.82 -17.72 -27.93
C LYS A 76 12.28 -16.39 -27.33
N ALA A 77 12.43 -15.34 -28.14
CA ALA A 77 12.85 -14.03 -27.63
C ALA A 77 11.75 -13.38 -26.80
N PHE A 78 10.49 -13.51 -27.23
CA PHE A 78 9.33 -13.09 -26.46
C PHE A 78 9.19 -13.91 -25.17
N ALA A 79 9.28 -15.24 -25.25
CA ALA A 79 9.28 -16.12 -24.07
C ALA A 79 10.35 -15.72 -23.03
N ALA A 80 11.56 -15.39 -23.49
CA ALA A 80 12.65 -14.95 -22.63
C ALA A 80 12.44 -13.55 -22.03
N SER A 81 11.59 -12.70 -22.63
CA SER A 81 11.26 -11.39 -22.05
C SER A 81 10.31 -11.49 -20.86
N ILE A 82 9.42 -12.50 -20.81
CA ILE A 82 8.42 -12.67 -19.75
C ILE A 82 9.10 -12.99 -18.42
N LYS A 83 8.96 -12.08 -17.44
CA LYS A 83 9.50 -12.20 -16.08
C LYS A 83 8.41 -12.37 -15.02
N SER A 84 7.21 -11.88 -15.31
CA SER A 84 6.08 -11.85 -14.39
C SER A 84 4.78 -12.17 -15.10
N ILE A 85 3.93 -12.99 -14.46
CA ILE A 85 2.57 -13.28 -14.94
C ILE A 85 1.60 -12.95 -13.81
N ASP A 86 0.55 -12.18 -14.09
CA ASP A 86 -0.58 -11.98 -13.18
C ASP A 86 -1.78 -12.80 -13.64
N LEU A 87 -2.33 -13.56 -12.72
CA LEU A 87 -3.36 -14.55 -12.98
C LEU A 87 -4.62 -14.24 -12.19
N ASN A 88 -5.71 -14.14 -12.93
CA ASN A 88 -7.02 -14.12 -12.31
C ASN A 88 -7.34 -15.47 -11.62
N HIS A 89 -8.06 -15.42 -10.50
CA HIS A 89 -8.46 -16.58 -9.67
C HIS A 89 -9.08 -17.76 -10.42
N PHE A 90 -9.69 -17.54 -11.59
CA PHE A 90 -10.27 -18.61 -12.40
C PHE A 90 -9.25 -19.42 -13.22
N LEU A 91 -8.00 -18.95 -13.35
CA LEU A 91 -7.00 -19.55 -14.24
C LEU A 91 -6.01 -20.48 -13.52
N PHE A 92 -6.09 -20.59 -12.19
CA PHE A 92 -5.16 -21.43 -11.40
C PHE A 92 -5.13 -22.91 -11.74
N PRO A 93 -6.26 -23.57 -12.06
CA PRO A 93 -6.22 -24.96 -12.53
C PRO A 93 -5.33 -25.15 -13.74
N LEU A 94 -5.23 -24.12 -14.59
CA LEU A 94 -4.51 -24.13 -15.85
C LEU A 94 -3.03 -23.78 -15.68
N LEU A 95 -2.60 -23.25 -14.54
CA LEU A 95 -1.16 -23.05 -14.26
C LEU A 95 -0.38 -24.34 -14.34
N SER A 96 -0.95 -25.43 -13.84
CA SER A 96 -0.33 -26.76 -13.92
C SER A 96 -0.08 -27.23 -15.35
N GLN A 97 -0.74 -26.61 -16.33
CA GLN A 97 -0.62 -26.91 -17.75
C GLN A 97 0.43 -26.02 -18.45
N LEU A 98 0.94 -24.97 -17.79
CA LEU A 98 1.99 -24.12 -18.35
C LEU A 98 3.34 -24.84 -18.27
N PRO A 99 3.97 -25.19 -19.41
CA PRO A 99 5.27 -25.84 -19.38
C PRO A 99 6.32 -24.86 -18.85
N PRO A 100 7.08 -25.18 -17.78
CA PRO A 100 8.14 -24.30 -17.29
C PRO A 100 9.16 -23.94 -18.38
N SER A 101 9.38 -24.83 -19.35
CA SER A 101 10.26 -24.62 -20.50
C SER A 101 9.86 -23.46 -21.41
N HIS A 102 8.59 -23.04 -21.40
CA HIS A 102 8.11 -21.90 -22.20
C HIS A 102 8.40 -20.55 -21.54
N PHE A 103 8.79 -20.53 -20.27
CA PHE A 103 9.05 -19.28 -19.53
C PHE A 103 10.41 -19.35 -18.82
N PRO A 104 11.52 -19.34 -19.57
CA PRO A 104 12.86 -19.60 -19.03
C PRO A 104 13.34 -18.54 -18.02
N ASN A 105 12.81 -17.31 -18.10
CA ASN A 105 13.18 -16.20 -17.24
C ASN A 105 12.05 -15.78 -16.29
N LEU A 106 11.06 -16.66 -16.06
CA LEU A 106 9.97 -16.37 -15.14
C LEU A 106 10.48 -16.31 -13.71
N VAL A 107 10.32 -15.14 -13.09
CA VAL A 107 10.75 -14.88 -11.70
C VAL A 107 9.56 -14.87 -10.76
N GLN A 108 8.37 -14.48 -11.23
CA GLN A 108 7.21 -14.37 -10.36
C GLN A 108 5.88 -14.69 -11.04
N ILE A 109 4.95 -15.20 -10.24
CA ILE A 109 3.55 -15.43 -10.59
C ILE A 109 2.71 -14.74 -9.53
N ASN A 110 1.86 -13.79 -9.94
CA ASN A 110 0.96 -13.06 -9.06
C ASN A 110 -0.45 -13.66 -9.14
N SER A 111 -1.15 -13.61 -8.01
CA SER A 111 -2.43 -14.25 -7.83
C SER A 111 -3.37 -13.42 -6.97
N THR A 112 -4.61 -13.26 -7.43
CA THR A 112 -5.75 -12.80 -6.62
C THR A 112 -6.44 -13.96 -5.88
N CYS A 113 -5.97 -15.20 -6.04
CA CYS A 113 -6.55 -16.33 -5.33
C CYS A 113 -6.26 -16.20 -3.84
N ASN A 114 -7.28 -16.42 -3.03
CA ASN A 114 -7.21 -16.29 -1.59
C ASN A 114 -7.17 -17.65 -0.86
N GLN A 115 -6.88 -18.73 -1.60
CA GLN A 115 -6.86 -20.10 -1.10
C GLN A 115 -5.76 -20.93 -1.77
N LEU A 116 -5.05 -21.74 -1.00
CA LEU A 116 -4.14 -22.75 -1.55
C LEU A 116 -4.94 -23.97 -2.00
N THR A 117 -5.26 -24.06 -3.29
CA THR A 117 -5.95 -25.21 -3.89
C THR A 117 -4.95 -26.28 -4.37
N ILE A 118 -5.40 -27.53 -4.56
CA ILE A 118 -4.54 -28.61 -5.07
C ILE A 118 -3.84 -28.24 -6.40
N PRO A 119 -4.51 -27.64 -7.40
CA PRO A 119 -3.82 -27.23 -8.63
C PRO A 119 -2.72 -26.19 -8.41
N LEU A 120 -2.92 -25.29 -7.43
CA LEU A 120 -1.94 -24.27 -7.08
C LEU A 120 -0.73 -24.87 -6.35
N VAL A 121 -0.96 -25.77 -5.40
CA VAL A 121 0.07 -26.59 -4.75
C VAL A 121 0.90 -27.35 -5.78
N THR A 122 0.22 -27.92 -6.78
CA THR A 122 0.82 -28.63 -7.90
C THR A 122 1.70 -27.68 -8.72
N ALA A 123 1.19 -26.51 -9.10
CA ALA A 123 1.96 -25.50 -9.83
C ALA A 123 3.22 -25.04 -9.06
N ILE A 124 3.11 -24.79 -7.76
CA ILE A 124 4.26 -24.37 -6.91
C ILE A 124 5.39 -25.41 -6.92
N LYS A 125 5.03 -26.70 -6.92
CA LYS A 125 6.00 -27.80 -7.03
C LYS A 125 6.66 -27.87 -8.40
N PHE A 126 5.86 -27.78 -9.46
CA PHE A 126 6.34 -28.00 -10.83
C PHE A 126 7.13 -26.82 -11.40
N HIS A 127 6.95 -25.61 -10.87
CA HIS A 127 7.73 -24.45 -11.27
C HIS A 127 8.94 -24.26 -10.31
N PRO A 128 10.18 -24.54 -10.75
CA PRO A 128 11.33 -24.62 -9.84
C PRO A 128 11.81 -23.26 -9.31
N THR A 129 11.59 -22.18 -10.06
CA THR A 129 12.22 -20.87 -9.82
C THR A 129 11.29 -19.73 -9.38
N PRO A 130 10.00 -19.64 -9.77
CA PRO A 130 9.25 -18.43 -9.53
C PRO A 130 8.76 -18.31 -8.09
N ALA A 131 8.76 -17.08 -7.59
CA ALA A 131 8.02 -16.69 -6.39
C ALA A 131 6.53 -16.56 -6.72
N PHE A 132 5.67 -17.07 -5.83
CA PHE A 132 4.23 -17.00 -5.96
C PHE A 132 3.69 -15.94 -5.00
N PHE A 133 3.20 -14.84 -5.54
CA PHE A 133 2.60 -13.75 -4.78
C PHE A 133 1.10 -13.94 -4.71
N PHE A 134 0.57 -13.95 -3.49
CA PHE A 134 -0.86 -13.95 -3.24
C PHE A 134 -1.26 -12.66 -2.56
N GLU A 135 -2.41 -12.13 -2.93
CA GLU A 135 -2.93 -10.91 -2.32
C GLU A 135 -3.17 -11.10 -0.82
N SER A 136 -3.90 -12.15 -0.43
CA SER A 136 -4.13 -12.56 0.97
C SER A 136 -4.63 -14.00 1.03
N LEU A 137 -4.63 -14.66 2.19
CA LEU A 137 -5.36 -15.90 2.40
C LEU A 137 -6.59 -15.64 3.28
N SER A 138 -7.79 -15.86 2.73
CA SER A 138 -9.07 -15.56 3.40
C SER A 138 -9.62 -16.75 4.19
N LEU A 139 -9.29 -17.97 3.77
CA LEU A 139 -9.61 -19.18 4.51
C LEU A 139 -8.31 -19.79 5.02
N PRO A 140 -8.29 -20.36 6.24
CA PRO A 140 -7.19 -21.22 6.64
C PRO A 140 -7.09 -22.31 5.58
N PRO A 141 -5.93 -22.44 4.89
CA PRO A 141 -5.77 -23.53 3.95
C PRO A 141 -6.01 -24.82 4.74
N SER A 142 -6.77 -25.76 4.15
CA SER A 142 -7.11 -27.00 4.84
C SER A 142 -5.85 -27.59 5.43
N THR A 143 -5.80 -27.77 6.75
CA THR A 143 -4.59 -28.28 7.43
C THR A 143 -4.14 -29.62 6.84
N ALA A 144 -5.07 -30.37 6.25
CA ALA A 144 -4.82 -31.51 5.38
C ALA A 144 -3.69 -31.28 4.35
N LEU A 145 -3.61 -30.13 3.69
CA LEU A 145 -2.55 -29.86 2.70
C LEU A 145 -1.14 -29.77 3.31
N ILE A 146 -1.05 -29.30 4.55
CA ILE A 146 0.19 -29.24 5.33
C ILE A 146 0.52 -30.62 5.91
N ASP A 147 -0.49 -31.30 6.44
CA ASP A 147 -0.37 -32.55 7.19
C ASP A 147 -0.11 -33.75 6.25
N ASP A 148 -0.65 -33.71 5.03
CA ASP A 148 -0.44 -34.71 3.97
C ASP A 148 0.93 -34.58 3.27
N GLN A 149 1.83 -33.72 3.77
CA GLN A 149 3.16 -33.43 3.17
C GLN A 149 3.12 -33.03 1.69
N LEU A 150 1.99 -32.48 1.24
CA LEU A 150 1.81 -32.07 -0.16
C LEU A 150 2.63 -30.83 -0.53
N LEU A 151 3.29 -30.15 0.41
CA LEU A 151 4.28 -29.12 0.14
C LEU A 151 5.49 -29.29 1.05
N SER A 152 6.69 -29.32 0.47
CA SER A 152 7.92 -29.27 1.25
C SER A 152 8.16 -27.84 1.78
N PRO A 153 8.97 -27.66 2.84
CA PRO A 153 9.35 -26.32 3.29
C PRO A 153 10.00 -25.46 2.20
N SER A 154 10.75 -26.08 1.28
CA SER A 154 11.33 -25.37 0.12
C SER A 154 10.27 -24.88 -0.87
N ASP A 155 9.17 -25.61 -1.03
CA ASP A 155 8.06 -25.20 -1.90
C ASP A 155 7.30 -24.01 -1.30
N LEU A 156 7.01 -24.06 0.00
CA LEU A 156 6.38 -22.96 0.72
C LEU A 156 7.29 -21.73 0.82
N GLY A 157 8.61 -21.90 0.80
CA GLY A 157 9.58 -20.82 0.71
C GLY A 157 9.41 -19.90 -0.51
N LYS A 158 8.76 -20.39 -1.57
CA LYS A 158 8.44 -19.62 -2.78
C LYS A 158 7.17 -18.77 -2.63
N VAL A 159 6.33 -19.05 -1.63
CA VAL A 159 5.03 -18.41 -1.44
C VAL A 159 5.21 -17.13 -0.61
N ILE A 160 4.70 -16.03 -1.14
CA ILE A 160 4.75 -14.70 -0.53
C ILE A 160 3.33 -14.16 -0.48
N LEU A 161 2.86 -13.81 0.71
CA LEU A 161 1.65 -13.01 0.87
C LEU A 161 2.01 -11.55 0.76
N ASP A 162 1.38 -10.84 -0.16
CA ASP A 162 1.56 -9.41 -0.26
C ASP A 162 0.93 -8.72 0.95
N HIS A 163 -0.29 -9.12 1.31
CA HIS A 163 -1.00 -8.56 2.46
C HIS A 163 -1.81 -9.63 3.20
N GLN A 164 -1.56 -9.83 4.49
CA GLN A 164 -2.43 -10.67 5.32
C GLN A 164 -3.17 -9.84 6.36
N MET A 165 -4.49 -10.00 6.42
CA MET A 165 -5.30 -9.51 7.54
C MET A 165 -5.50 -10.60 8.59
N VAL A 166 -5.39 -10.24 9.86
CA VAL A 166 -5.59 -11.09 11.03
C VAL A 166 -6.55 -10.38 11.99
N THR A 167 -7.70 -10.99 12.28
CA THR A 167 -8.72 -10.42 13.17
C THR A 167 -8.85 -11.14 14.51
N ASP A 168 -8.23 -12.31 14.64
CA ASP A 168 -8.30 -13.14 15.85
C ASP A 168 -7.06 -14.04 16.00
N GLU A 169 -6.88 -14.59 17.20
CA GLU A 169 -5.72 -15.41 17.57
C GLU A 169 -5.66 -16.72 16.78
N HIS A 170 -6.81 -17.29 16.39
CA HIS A 170 -6.85 -18.50 15.58
C HIS A 170 -6.29 -18.26 14.18
N GLN A 171 -6.58 -17.12 13.56
CA GLN A 171 -5.98 -16.71 12.29
C GLN A 171 -4.48 -16.53 12.44
N LEU A 172 -4.01 -15.89 13.53
CA LEU A 172 -2.58 -15.70 13.79
C LEU A 172 -1.84 -17.04 13.95
N ILE A 173 -2.40 -17.97 14.72
CA ILE A 173 -1.85 -19.32 14.89
C ILE A 173 -1.84 -20.08 13.55
N ASN A 174 -2.94 -19.98 12.79
CA ASN A 174 -3.08 -20.67 11.52
C ASN A 174 -2.05 -20.17 10.51
N ILE A 175 -1.88 -18.86 10.33
CA ILE A 175 -0.83 -18.34 9.44
C ILE A 175 0.58 -18.68 9.96
N GLY A 176 0.79 -18.66 11.29
CA GLY A 176 2.06 -19.02 11.91
C GLY A 176 2.55 -20.42 11.50
N LYS A 177 1.66 -21.38 11.31
CA LYS A 177 2.00 -22.73 10.80
C LYS A 177 2.65 -22.68 9.42
N TYR A 178 2.12 -21.85 8.50
CA TYR A 178 2.67 -21.71 7.14
C TYR A 178 3.99 -20.93 7.14
N LEU A 179 4.07 -19.85 7.91
CA LEU A 179 5.28 -19.03 8.04
C LEU A 179 6.45 -19.84 8.62
N SER A 180 6.17 -20.71 9.60
CA SER A 180 7.18 -21.61 10.16
C SER A 180 7.77 -22.60 9.15
N ARG A 181 7.07 -22.85 8.04
CA ARG A 181 7.51 -23.73 6.94
C ARG A 181 8.13 -22.97 5.76
N GLY A 182 8.45 -21.69 5.92
CA GLY A 182 9.23 -20.91 4.95
C GLY A 182 8.44 -19.87 4.16
N MET A 183 7.11 -19.90 4.23
CA MET A 183 6.25 -18.91 3.62
C MET A 183 6.52 -17.50 4.17
N ARG A 184 6.32 -16.48 3.34
CA ARG A 184 6.63 -15.09 3.67
C ARG A 184 5.39 -14.20 3.63
N VAL A 185 5.43 -13.10 4.36
CA VAL A 185 4.39 -12.05 4.36
C VAL A 185 5.05 -10.68 4.27
N ASN A 186 4.64 -9.85 3.32
CA ASN A 186 5.18 -8.50 3.15
C ASN A 186 4.46 -7.50 4.08
N VAL A 187 3.13 -7.49 4.06
CA VAL A 187 2.30 -6.62 4.90
C VAL A 187 1.42 -7.46 5.81
N LEU A 188 1.44 -7.16 7.11
CA LEU A 188 0.57 -7.78 8.10
C LEU A 188 -0.37 -6.72 8.69
N SER A 189 -1.67 -6.93 8.54
CA SER A 189 -2.72 -6.09 9.12
C SER A 189 -3.39 -6.81 10.28
N ILE A 190 -3.40 -6.19 11.45
CA ILE A 190 -4.00 -6.75 12.67
C ILE A 190 -5.16 -5.87 13.07
N THR A 191 -6.37 -6.44 13.12
CA THR A 191 -7.56 -5.75 13.62
C THR A 191 -7.79 -6.09 15.08
N LEU A 192 -7.72 -5.07 15.93
CA LEU A 192 -8.05 -5.15 17.34
C LEU A 192 -9.52 -4.83 17.50
N ASN A 193 -10.28 -5.80 17.99
CA ASN A 193 -11.69 -5.63 18.30
C ASN A 193 -11.92 -5.71 19.82
N THR A 194 -13.07 -5.20 20.26
CA THR A 194 -13.46 -5.13 21.69
C THR A 194 -13.71 -6.48 22.35
N PHE A 195 -13.93 -7.54 21.57
CA PHE A 195 -14.50 -8.79 22.05
C PHE A 195 -13.53 -9.98 21.97
N ALA A 196 -12.40 -9.86 21.27
CA ALA A 196 -11.41 -10.91 21.11
C ALA A 196 -10.26 -10.79 22.14
N THR A 197 -9.58 -11.91 22.37
CA THR A 197 -8.32 -11.95 23.12
C THR A 197 -7.33 -10.92 22.58
N PRO A 198 -6.52 -10.28 23.45
CA PRO A 198 -5.56 -9.29 23.02
C PRO A 198 -4.49 -9.95 22.14
N LEU A 199 -4.64 -9.80 20.82
CA LEU A 199 -3.69 -10.23 19.79
C LEU A 199 -2.29 -9.64 20.03
N LEU A 200 -2.26 -8.41 20.51
CA LEU A 200 -1.06 -7.65 20.82
C LEU A 200 -0.78 -7.70 22.32
N ASN A 201 -0.20 -8.81 22.76
CA ASN A 201 0.30 -8.99 24.11
C ASN A 201 1.85 -8.97 24.13
N GLU A 202 2.45 -9.16 25.29
CA GLU A 202 3.92 -9.19 25.43
C GLU A 202 4.60 -10.28 24.59
N SER A 203 3.91 -11.38 24.28
CA SER A 203 4.46 -12.46 23.44
C SER A 203 4.30 -12.19 21.93
N PHE A 204 3.60 -11.13 21.52
CA PHE A 204 3.44 -10.80 20.11
C PHE A 204 4.80 -10.59 19.42
N GLY A 205 5.75 -9.94 20.10
CA GLY A 205 7.10 -9.70 19.59
C GLY A 205 7.95 -10.97 19.40
N GLU A 206 7.47 -12.14 19.83
CA GLU A 206 8.13 -13.44 19.64
C GLU A 206 7.74 -14.12 18.33
N HIS A 207 6.62 -13.70 17.73
CA HIS A 207 6.15 -14.26 16.47
C HIS A 207 7.13 -13.93 15.35
N LYS A 208 7.25 -14.85 14.39
CA LYS A 208 8.15 -14.73 13.25
C LYS A 208 7.33 -14.52 11.99
N PHE A 209 7.58 -13.41 11.31
CA PHE A 209 6.97 -13.03 10.05
C PHE A 209 8.05 -12.85 8.98
N PRO A 210 8.52 -13.94 8.35
CA PRO A 210 9.53 -13.85 7.31
C PRO A 210 9.11 -12.92 6.17
N GLY A 211 9.97 -11.98 5.78
CA GLY A 211 9.68 -11.02 4.71
C GLY A 211 8.88 -9.79 5.13
N LEU A 212 8.49 -9.66 6.41
CA LEU A 212 7.67 -8.54 6.89
C LEU A 212 8.35 -7.20 6.64
N ARG A 213 7.65 -6.33 5.92
CA ARG A 213 8.05 -4.96 5.55
C ARG A 213 7.17 -3.90 6.17
N GLU A 214 5.88 -4.19 6.33
CA GLU A 214 4.91 -3.26 6.91
C GLU A 214 3.96 -3.96 7.89
N LEU A 215 3.74 -3.34 9.04
CA LEU A 215 2.75 -3.75 10.03
C LEU A 215 1.67 -2.68 10.14
N VAL A 216 0.42 -3.06 9.93
CA VAL A 216 -0.74 -2.18 10.10
C VAL A 216 -1.56 -2.66 11.29
N ILE A 217 -1.86 -1.77 12.22
CA ILE A 217 -2.68 -2.05 13.40
C ILE A 217 -3.96 -1.23 13.27
N ILE A 218 -5.07 -1.93 13.09
CA ILE A 218 -6.39 -1.38 12.93
C ILE A 218 -7.10 -1.49 14.27
N VAL A 219 -7.51 -0.36 14.84
CA VAL A 219 -8.11 -0.29 16.16
C VAL A 219 -9.60 0.00 16.02
N ASP A 220 -10.45 -0.94 16.44
CA ASP A 220 -11.90 -0.74 16.41
C ASP A 220 -12.42 0.09 17.58
N VAL A 221 -13.62 0.63 17.41
CA VAL A 221 -14.35 1.40 18.42
C VAL A 221 -14.43 0.65 19.73
N GLY A 222 -13.99 1.30 20.82
CA GLY A 222 -14.09 0.75 22.17
C GLY A 222 -12.96 -0.18 22.56
N THR A 223 -12.02 -0.46 21.65
CA THR A 223 -10.83 -1.26 21.95
C THR A 223 -10.09 -0.68 23.15
N ARG A 224 -9.68 -1.55 24.06
CA ARG A 224 -8.92 -1.13 25.23
C ARG A 224 -7.54 -0.63 24.78
N PRO A 225 -7.04 0.46 25.38
CA PRO A 225 -5.68 0.91 25.14
C PRO A 225 -4.67 -0.23 25.39
N PHE A 226 -3.65 -0.32 24.55
CA PHE A 226 -2.65 -1.39 24.59
C PHE A 226 -1.23 -0.81 24.59
N THR A 227 -0.29 -1.56 25.15
CA THR A 227 1.12 -1.18 25.19
C THR A 227 1.87 -1.66 23.94
N LEU A 228 2.91 -0.92 23.57
CA LEU A 228 3.83 -1.27 22.47
C LEU A 228 5.16 -1.82 22.99
N SER A 229 5.17 -2.40 24.19
CA SER A 229 6.35 -3.02 24.83
C SER A 229 6.98 -4.13 23.95
N TRP A 230 6.16 -4.90 23.24
CA TRP A 230 6.59 -5.93 22.30
C TRP A 230 7.26 -5.38 21.03
N LEU A 231 7.02 -4.11 20.68
CA LEU A 231 7.43 -3.51 19.41
C LEU A 231 8.95 -3.53 19.21
N ARG A 232 9.69 -3.29 20.30
CA ARG A 232 11.15 -3.30 20.28
C ARG A 232 11.69 -4.68 19.89
N LYS A 233 11.10 -5.73 20.47
CA LYS A 233 11.47 -7.11 20.15
C LYS A 233 11.11 -7.42 18.70
N LEU A 234 9.90 -7.05 18.27
CA LEU A 234 9.45 -7.25 16.90
C LEU A 234 10.38 -6.59 15.87
N ALA A 235 10.69 -5.29 16.03
CA ALA A 235 11.54 -4.55 15.09
C ALA A 235 12.97 -5.10 15.01
N ARG A 236 13.50 -5.64 16.11
CA ARG A 236 14.82 -6.30 16.13
C ARG A 236 14.80 -7.63 15.39
N GLU A 237 13.75 -8.42 15.57
CA GLU A 237 13.64 -9.75 14.95
C GLU A 237 13.24 -9.68 13.46
N HIS A 238 12.78 -8.52 12.97
CA HIS A 238 12.33 -8.30 11.60
C HIS A 238 13.11 -7.14 10.95
N PRO A 239 14.35 -7.38 10.46
CA PRO A 239 15.20 -6.32 9.92
C PRO A 239 14.63 -5.66 8.65
N LEU A 240 13.76 -6.36 7.92
CA LEU A 240 13.09 -5.83 6.73
C LEU A 240 11.87 -4.96 7.04
N LEU A 241 11.43 -4.89 8.31
CA LEU A 241 10.30 -4.07 8.73
C LEU A 241 10.69 -2.59 8.63
N MET A 242 10.08 -1.89 7.68
CA MET A 242 10.40 -0.49 7.36
C MET A 242 9.30 0.47 7.80
N ARG A 243 8.07 -0.02 8.01
CA ARG A 243 6.92 0.82 8.33
C ARG A 243 5.96 0.15 9.30
N ILE A 244 5.43 0.95 10.22
CA ILE A 244 4.38 0.53 11.14
C ILE A 244 3.31 1.61 11.14
N VAL A 245 2.06 1.21 10.93
CA VAL A 245 0.91 2.09 10.83
C VAL A 245 -0.08 1.73 11.93
N ILE A 246 -0.56 2.71 12.68
CA ILE A 246 -1.62 2.52 13.66
C ILE A 246 -2.78 3.41 13.25
N GLN A 247 -3.93 2.80 13.00
CA GLN A 247 -5.12 3.45 12.47
C GLN A 247 -6.35 3.12 13.29
N ASP A 248 -7.20 4.12 13.48
CA ASP A 248 -8.53 3.99 14.07
C ASP A 248 -9.54 3.69 12.95
N SER A 249 -10.29 2.59 13.08
CA SER A 249 -11.26 2.13 12.07
C SER A 249 -12.58 2.91 12.08
N THR A 250 -12.75 3.86 13.02
CA THR A 250 -13.94 4.70 13.14
C THR A 250 -14.32 5.42 11.85
N ARG A 251 -15.36 4.90 11.17
CA ARG A 251 -15.81 5.41 9.86
C ARG A 251 -16.48 6.79 9.89
N ALA A 252 -17.08 7.23 10.99
CA ALA A 252 -17.68 8.57 11.10
C ALA A 252 -18.34 8.84 12.45
N ARG A 253 -18.15 10.07 12.94
CA ARG A 253 -19.12 10.93 13.66
C ARG A 253 -19.49 10.71 15.12
N THR A 254 -18.98 9.71 15.84
CA THR A 254 -19.31 9.61 17.27
C THR A 254 -18.20 10.23 18.14
N SER A 255 -18.58 11.33 18.75
CA SER A 255 -17.88 12.17 19.71
C SER A 255 -17.29 11.40 20.90
N ASN A 256 -16.21 11.96 21.44
CA ASN A 256 -15.58 11.69 22.75
C ASN A 256 -14.71 10.44 22.92
N LEU A 257 -14.50 9.64 21.88
CA LEU A 257 -13.83 8.34 22.00
C LEU A 257 -12.57 8.21 21.14
N ASP A 258 -11.83 9.30 20.93
CA ASP A 258 -10.53 9.30 20.23
C ASP A 258 -9.54 8.35 20.92
N PHE A 259 -9.21 7.25 20.24
CA PHE A 259 -8.34 6.21 20.78
C PHE A 259 -6.96 6.77 21.16
N PHE A 260 -6.40 7.65 20.34
CA PHE A 260 -5.06 8.21 20.54
C PHE A 260 -4.97 9.22 21.68
N LYS A 261 -6.11 9.67 22.21
CA LYS A 261 -6.18 10.54 23.40
C LYS A 261 -6.33 9.78 24.72
N ARG A 262 -6.51 8.45 24.69
CA ARG A 262 -6.64 7.62 25.91
C ARG A 262 -5.29 7.09 26.36
N GLU A 263 -5.15 6.82 27.66
CA GLU A 263 -3.96 6.15 28.23
C GLU A 263 -4.03 4.61 28.09
N PRO A 264 -2.93 3.89 27.82
CA PRO A 264 -1.56 4.39 27.76
C PRO A 264 -1.17 4.83 26.36
N ILE A 265 -0.46 5.95 26.37
CA ILE A 265 -0.06 6.76 25.23
C ILE A 265 0.91 5.98 24.35
N ILE A 266 0.76 6.10 23.04
CA ILE A 266 1.74 5.55 22.10
C ILE A 266 2.98 6.46 22.13
N PRO A 267 4.15 5.96 22.56
CA PRO A 267 5.32 6.79 22.84
C PRO A 267 5.76 7.70 21.68
N PHE A 268 5.49 7.29 20.45
CA PHE A 268 5.87 8.04 19.24
C PHE A 268 5.13 9.35 19.06
N ILE A 269 3.93 9.50 19.63
CA ILE A 269 3.09 10.69 19.45
C ILE A 269 2.78 11.41 20.76
N GLU A 270 3.31 10.93 21.89
CA GLU A 270 3.05 11.46 23.23
C GLU A 270 3.31 12.96 23.34
N SER A 271 4.50 13.40 22.93
CA SER A 271 4.89 14.81 22.99
C SER A 271 3.95 15.73 22.20
N PHE A 272 3.43 15.25 21.06
CA PHE A 272 2.48 15.99 20.24
C PHE A 272 1.11 16.08 20.90
N ILE A 273 0.62 14.96 21.45
CA ILE A 273 -0.66 14.92 22.18
C ILE A 273 -0.63 15.86 23.38
N ASP A 274 0.47 15.90 24.13
CA ASP A 274 0.63 16.79 25.27
C ASP A 274 0.65 18.27 24.85
N GLN A 275 1.31 18.62 23.75
CA GLN A 275 1.27 19.97 23.19
C GLN A 275 -0.14 20.38 22.76
N VAL A 276 -0.83 19.50 22.02
CA VAL A 276 -2.24 19.71 21.61
C VAL A 276 -3.14 19.90 22.83
N ARG A 277 -2.88 19.16 23.92
CA ARG A 277 -3.59 19.30 25.19
C ARG A 277 -3.33 20.64 25.87
N ASN A 278 -2.05 21.01 26.00
CA ASN A 278 -1.63 22.23 26.66
C ASN A 278 -2.12 23.49 25.93
N GLU A 279 -2.28 23.42 24.61
CA GLU A 279 -2.77 24.52 23.78
C GLU A 279 -4.30 24.53 23.58
N GLY A 280 -5.03 23.61 24.23
CA GLY A 280 -6.50 23.59 24.19
C GLY A 280 -7.10 23.09 22.86
N LEU A 281 -6.32 22.45 22.00
CA LEU A 281 -6.74 21.98 20.67
C LEU A 281 -7.35 20.57 20.67
N VAL A 282 -7.52 19.96 21.86
CA VAL A 282 -7.98 18.57 22.03
C VAL A 282 -9.31 18.29 21.35
N ASN A 283 -10.22 19.26 21.33
CA ASN A 283 -11.53 19.09 20.71
C ASN A 283 -11.55 19.53 19.24
N ALA A 284 -10.53 20.28 18.79
CA ALA A 284 -10.44 20.80 17.43
C ALA A 284 -10.00 19.73 16.42
N ILE A 285 -9.23 18.74 16.87
CA ILE A 285 -8.70 17.68 16.01
C ILE A 285 -8.84 16.30 16.66
N GLY A 286 -9.02 15.26 15.86
CA GLY A 286 -8.80 13.86 16.22
C GLY A 286 -7.71 13.25 15.35
N ILE A 287 -6.96 12.30 15.90
CA ILE A 287 -5.99 11.52 15.11
C ILE A 287 -6.72 10.28 14.58
N ARG A 288 -6.69 10.07 13.26
CA ARG A 288 -7.25 8.87 12.62
C ARG A 288 -6.19 7.81 12.40
N SER A 289 -4.97 8.22 12.09
CA SER A 289 -3.86 7.30 11.89
C SER A 289 -2.55 8.04 12.05
N PHE A 290 -1.53 7.33 12.47
CA PHE A 290 -0.16 7.75 12.26
C PHE A 290 0.68 6.54 11.87
N GLY A 291 1.86 6.80 11.35
CA GLY A 291 2.81 5.74 11.06
C GLY A 291 4.23 6.20 11.23
N ILE A 292 5.04 5.22 11.56
CA ILE A 292 6.46 5.37 11.78
C ILE A 292 7.21 4.60 10.71
N SER A 293 8.32 5.17 10.27
CA SER A 293 9.20 4.56 9.28
C SER A 293 10.63 4.55 9.76
N ARG A 294 11.38 3.56 9.29
CA ARG A 294 12.81 3.41 9.55
C ARG A 294 13.62 4.22 8.53
N ARG A 295 14.64 4.97 8.97
CA ARG A 295 15.60 5.59 8.04
C ARG A 295 16.40 4.51 7.33
N GLY A 296 16.34 4.50 5.99
CA GLY A 296 16.99 3.49 5.15
C GLY A 296 18.53 3.49 5.21
N ASP A 297 19.16 4.51 5.79
CA ASP A 297 20.60 4.73 5.67
C ASP A 297 21.43 4.30 6.90
N SER A 298 20.81 3.87 8.01
CA SER A 298 21.54 3.59 9.25
C SER A 298 21.88 2.09 9.41
N ILE A 299 22.75 1.56 8.55
CA ILE A 299 23.36 0.23 8.77
C ILE A 299 24.60 0.31 9.69
N SER A 300 25.10 1.51 10.00
CA SER A 300 26.48 1.69 10.48
C SER A 300 26.70 2.38 11.84
N ALA A 301 25.67 2.68 12.64
CA ALA A 301 25.87 3.24 13.99
C ALA A 301 25.19 2.39 15.07
N PRO A 302 25.87 2.03 16.17
CA PRO A 302 25.22 1.48 17.34
C PRO A 302 24.42 2.61 17.99
N ILE A 303 23.13 2.71 17.68
CA ILE A 303 22.24 3.70 18.26
C ILE A 303 21.95 3.27 19.70
N SER A 304 22.29 4.12 20.68
CA SER A 304 22.05 3.89 22.11
C SER A 304 20.57 3.86 22.48
N GLU A 305 19.71 4.36 21.59
CA GLU A 305 18.25 4.39 21.75
C GLU A 305 17.55 3.31 20.90
N PRO A 306 16.57 2.59 21.48
CA PRO A 306 15.95 1.43 20.85
C PRO A 306 15.08 1.73 19.61
N PHE A 307 14.74 3.00 19.37
CA PHE A 307 13.97 3.45 18.22
C PHE A 307 14.57 4.69 17.55
N GLY A 308 15.87 4.99 17.76
CA GLY A 308 16.46 6.22 17.22
C GLY A 308 16.56 6.26 15.68
N ASP A 309 16.35 5.12 15.02
CA ASP A 309 16.21 5.00 13.56
C ASP A 309 14.76 5.13 13.05
N TRP A 310 13.78 5.16 13.96
CA TRP A 310 12.36 5.33 13.64
C TRP A 310 11.93 6.79 13.80
N TYR A 311 11.09 7.24 12.89
CA TYR A 311 10.49 8.57 12.95
C TYR A 311 9.04 8.52 12.47
N VAL A 312 8.22 9.45 12.92
CA VAL A 312 6.84 9.61 12.42
C VAL A 312 6.91 10.15 10.99
N SER A 313 6.55 9.32 10.02
CA SER A 313 6.56 9.64 8.59
C SER A 313 5.18 10.05 8.08
N GLN A 314 4.11 9.62 8.76
CA GLN A 314 2.76 9.94 8.35
C GLN A 314 1.85 10.32 9.53
N MET A 315 0.93 11.24 9.28
CA MET A 315 -0.18 11.55 10.19
C MET A 315 -1.45 11.88 9.43
N TYR A 316 -2.56 11.35 9.91
CA TYR A 316 -3.87 11.54 9.34
C TYR A 316 -4.80 12.12 10.41
N PHE A 317 -5.34 13.30 10.13
CA PHE A 317 -6.16 14.07 11.04
C PHE A 317 -7.62 14.07 10.61
N HIS A 318 -8.50 14.12 11.60
CA HIS A 318 -9.88 14.51 11.45
C HIS A 318 -10.08 15.85 12.15
N VAL A 319 -10.49 16.87 11.39
CA VAL A 319 -10.56 18.26 11.84
C VAL A 319 -12.02 18.61 12.13
N HIS A 320 -12.29 18.89 13.40
CA HIS A 320 -13.57 19.39 13.90
C HIS A 320 -13.65 20.91 13.88
N GLU A 321 -12.50 21.57 13.99
CA GLU A 321 -12.37 23.02 13.93
C GLU A 321 -11.03 23.39 13.28
N TRP A 322 -11.08 24.23 12.25
CA TRP A 322 -9.89 24.72 11.57
C TRP A 322 -9.27 25.86 12.39
N ALA A 323 -8.47 25.50 13.39
CA ALA A 323 -7.75 26.45 14.26
C ALA A 323 -6.57 27.13 13.54
N SER A 324 -6.79 27.71 12.36
CA SER A 324 -5.79 28.35 11.49
C SER A 324 -4.53 27.50 11.25
N GLY A 325 -4.70 26.19 11.09
CA GLY A 325 -3.60 25.24 10.91
C GLY A 325 -2.66 25.12 12.12
N HIS A 326 -3.05 25.59 13.30
CA HIS A 326 -2.19 25.60 14.49
C HIS A 326 -1.70 24.20 14.89
N PHE A 327 -2.57 23.19 14.81
CA PHE A 327 -2.19 21.80 15.06
C PHE A 327 -1.16 21.27 14.06
N LEU A 328 -1.14 21.75 12.82
CA LEU A 328 -0.12 21.39 11.84
C LEU A 328 1.24 21.98 12.19
N ARG A 329 1.27 23.18 12.79
CA ARG A 329 2.51 23.75 13.34
C ARG A 329 3.06 22.87 14.46
N LEU A 330 2.22 22.38 15.36
CA LEU A 330 2.62 21.45 16.42
C LEU A 330 3.10 20.11 15.85
N ALA A 331 2.40 19.58 14.85
CA ALA A 331 2.77 18.33 14.19
C ALA A 331 4.14 18.47 13.51
N HIS A 332 4.40 19.57 12.80
CA HIS A 332 5.70 19.85 12.22
C HIS A 332 6.79 20.03 13.29
N ALA A 333 6.51 20.78 14.37
CA ALA A 333 7.47 20.98 15.45
C ALA A 333 7.87 19.67 16.14
N SER A 334 6.92 18.74 16.28
CA SER A 334 7.16 17.41 16.85
C SER A 334 7.80 16.45 15.84
N PHE A 335 7.38 16.52 14.58
CA PHE A 335 7.69 15.54 13.53
C PHE A 335 8.03 16.23 12.20
N PRO A 336 9.21 16.85 12.07
CA PRO A 336 9.61 17.54 10.84
C PRO A 336 9.83 16.59 9.64
N GLY A 337 9.95 15.29 9.91
CA GLY A 337 10.16 14.24 8.91
C GLY A 337 8.89 13.68 8.27
N ILE A 338 7.70 14.22 8.58
CA ILE A 338 6.45 13.76 7.96
C ILE A 338 6.53 13.98 6.44
N ASP A 339 6.34 12.91 5.67
CA ASP A 339 6.26 12.94 4.22
C ASP A 339 4.86 12.61 3.67
N ASN A 340 3.93 12.19 4.52
CA ASN A 340 2.55 11.91 4.17
C ASN A 340 1.57 12.53 5.20
N LEU A 341 0.68 13.41 4.73
CA LEU A 341 -0.38 14.01 5.54
C LEU A 341 -1.76 13.65 5.00
N GLY A 342 -2.71 13.39 5.88
CA GLY A 342 -4.10 13.20 5.51
C GLY A 342 -5.08 14.03 6.33
N PHE A 343 -6.17 14.42 5.70
CA PHE A 343 -7.18 15.29 6.28
C PHE A 343 -8.58 14.78 5.99
N SER A 344 -9.43 14.84 7.01
CA SER A 344 -10.88 14.85 6.88
C SER A 344 -11.45 15.94 7.74
N THR A 345 -12.62 16.41 7.37
CA THR A 345 -13.27 17.55 8.03
C THR A 345 -14.71 17.21 8.34
N ASP A 346 -15.23 17.74 9.45
CA ASP A 346 -16.68 17.79 9.64
C ASP A 346 -17.34 18.68 8.58
N ARG A 347 -18.62 18.41 8.28
CA ARG A 347 -19.40 19.16 7.27
C ARG A 347 -19.67 20.62 7.62
N SER A 348 -19.22 21.11 8.76
CA SER A 348 -19.33 22.51 9.16
C SER A 348 -18.00 23.24 9.12
N VAL A 349 -16.89 22.53 8.86
CA VAL A 349 -15.55 23.10 8.92
C VAL A 349 -15.21 23.66 7.56
N VAL A 350 -14.89 24.96 7.53
CA VAL A 350 -14.31 25.63 6.37
C VAL A 350 -12.81 25.71 6.59
N CYS A 351 -12.05 25.24 5.62
CA CYS A 351 -10.58 25.28 5.60
C CYS A 351 -10.14 26.27 4.52
N PRO A 352 -9.77 27.51 4.87
CA PRO A 352 -9.30 28.47 3.88
C PRO A 352 -8.08 27.95 3.12
N PHE A 353 -8.11 28.06 1.79
CA PHE A 353 -7.05 27.51 0.94
C PHE A 353 -5.66 28.05 1.29
N ASP A 354 -5.53 29.37 1.45
CA ASP A 354 -4.25 30.02 1.75
C ASP A 354 -3.68 29.57 3.10
N GLU A 355 -4.54 29.34 4.09
CA GLU A 355 -4.12 28.84 5.41
C GLU A 355 -3.62 27.40 5.31
N LEU A 356 -4.30 26.55 4.54
CA LEU A 356 -3.86 25.18 4.26
C LEU A 356 -2.50 25.18 3.56
N VAL A 357 -2.35 25.93 2.47
CA VAL A 357 -1.07 26.04 1.73
C VAL A 357 0.04 26.49 2.67
N SER A 358 -0.18 27.56 3.44
CA SER A 358 0.83 28.06 4.38
C SER A 358 1.22 26.98 5.40
N SER A 359 0.26 26.16 5.83
CA SER A 359 0.48 25.07 6.79
C SER A 359 1.27 23.92 6.19
N LEU A 360 0.96 23.52 4.95
CA LEU A 360 1.65 22.45 4.24
C LEU A 360 3.08 22.84 3.85
N LEU A 361 3.32 24.11 3.49
CA LEU A 361 4.67 24.63 3.19
C LEU A 361 5.67 24.48 4.35
N ARG A 362 5.18 24.27 5.58
CA ARG A 362 6.05 24.03 6.74
C ARG A 362 6.71 22.66 6.72
N PHE A 363 6.20 21.71 5.94
CA PHE A 363 6.73 20.34 5.90
C PHE A 363 7.65 20.14 4.68
N PRO A 364 8.98 20.30 4.84
CA PRO A 364 9.90 20.21 3.71
C PRO A 364 9.99 18.79 3.12
N SER A 365 9.65 17.77 3.90
CA SER A 365 9.70 16.36 3.49
C SER A 365 8.39 15.89 2.85
N LEU A 366 7.34 16.72 2.84
CA LEU A 366 6.00 16.35 2.40
C LEU A 366 5.98 15.97 0.92
N LYS A 367 5.60 14.72 0.63
CA LYS A 367 5.46 14.18 -0.73
C LYS A 367 4.01 13.88 -1.05
N GLU A 368 3.20 13.51 -0.06
CA GLU A 368 1.85 13.03 -0.27
C GLU A 368 0.85 13.76 0.62
N VAL A 369 -0.26 14.20 0.02
CA VAL A 369 -1.38 14.79 0.76
C VAL A 369 -2.68 14.08 0.38
N PHE A 370 -3.44 13.65 1.37
CA PHE A 370 -4.71 12.95 1.18
C PHE A 370 -5.86 13.75 1.78
N PHE A 371 -6.93 13.90 1.01
CA PHE A 371 -8.17 14.51 1.48
C PHE A 371 -9.30 13.49 1.41
N ILE A 372 -9.97 13.28 2.54
CA ILE A 372 -11.00 12.27 2.73
C ILE A 372 -12.29 12.98 3.11
N GLN A 373 -13.35 12.74 2.33
CA GLN A 373 -14.60 13.50 2.37
C GLN A 373 -14.40 15.02 2.26
N PRO A 374 -13.64 15.52 1.26
CA PRO A 374 -13.24 16.92 1.19
C PRO A 374 -14.32 17.89 0.71
N ILE A 375 -15.60 17.51 0.78
CA ILE A 375 -16.72 18.25 0.17
C ILE A 375 -16.61 19.75 0.52
N ASN A 376 -16.32 20.06 1.79
CA ASN A 376 -16.19 21.42 2.30
C ASN A 376 -14.84 22.09 2.06
N ILE A 377 -13.77 21.32 1.89
CA ILE A 377 -12.45 21.86 1.52
C ILE A 377 -12.51 22.44 0.09
N PHE A 378 -13.41 21.89 -0.74
CA PHE A 378 -13.62 22.32 -2.11
C PHE A 378 -14.82 23.27 -2.27
N GLU A 379 -15.59 23.58 -1.22
CA GLU A 379 -16.82 24.38 -1.31
C GLU A 379 -16.58 25.83 -1.77
N GLU A 380 -15.43 26.44 -1.51
CA GLU A 380 -15.09 27.75 -2.09
C GLU A 380 -14.92 27.69 -3.62
N HIS A 381 -14.59 26.52 -4.18
CA HIS A 381 -14.33 26.29 -5.60
C HIS A 381 -15.47 25.54 -6.32
N ILE A 382 -16.42 24.97 -5.57
CA ILE A 382 -17.60 24.29 -6.07
C ILE A 382 -18.81 25.17 -5.75
N PRO A 383 -19.45 25.83 -6.73
CA PRO A 383 -20.69 26.52 -6.49
C PRO A 383 -21.71 25.56 -5.87
N ILE A 384 -22.23 25.92 -4.69
CA ILE A 384 -23.21 25.17 -3.86
C ILE A 384 -24.43 24.66 -4.66
N GLN A 385 -24.65 25.18 -5.87
CA GLN A 385 -25.75 24.82 -6.77
C GLN A 385 -25.42 23.72 -7.81
N ALA A 386 -24.22 23.13 -7.82
CA ALA A 386 -23.80 22.18 -8.86
C ALA A 386 -23.56 20.70 -8.45
N PRO A 387 -24.16 20.12 -7.37
CA PRO A 387 -24.00 18.69 -7.09
C PRO A 387 -24.68 17.78 -8.14
N SER A 388 -25.44 18.34 -9.09
CA SER A 388 -26.16 17.60 -10.14
C SER A 388 -25.32 17.32 -11.40
N CYS A 389 -24.06 17.74 -11.48
CA CYS A 389 -23.24 17.57 -12.68
C CYS A 389 -21.82 17.05 -12.35
N PRO A 390 -21.57 15.74 -12.47
CA PRO A 390 -20.29 15.09 -12.11
C PRO A 390 -19.05 15.76 -12.75
N ASN A 391 -19.19 16.23 -13.99
CA ASN A 391 -18.09 16.86 -14.73
C ASN A 391 -17.60 18.18 -14.10
N LYS A 392 -18.47 18.90 -13.36
CA LYS A 392 -18.09 20.15 -12.68
C LYS A 392 -17.28 19.89 -11.41
N LEU A 393 -17.60 18.80 -10.69
CA LEU A 393 -16.87 18.39 -9.50
C LEU A 393 -15.45 17.93 -9.86
N GLU A 394 -15.32 17.10 -10.89
CA GLU A 394 -14.01 16.65 -11.37
C GLU A 394 -13.12 17.81 -11.81
N ALA A 395 -13.67 18.76 -12.59
CA ALA A 395 -12.92 19.95 -13.00
C ALA A 395 -12.49 20.83 -11.81
N ALA A 396 -13.35 21.01 -10.80
CA ALA A 396 -13.01 21.75 -9.59
C ALA A 396 -11.92 21.06 -8.77
N ILE A 397 -11.98 19.73 -8.65
CA ILE A 397 -10.94 18.91 -8.02
C ILE A 397 -9.60 19.06 -8.75
N ILE A 398 -9.60 18.95 -10.09
CA ILE A 398 -8.39 19.11 -10.90
C ILE A 398 -7.81 20.50 -10.73
N GLN A 399 -8.64 21.54 -10.79
CA GLN A 399 -8.20 22.92 -10.60
C GLN A 399 -7.60 23.13 -9.20
N TYR A 400 -8.28 22.66 -8.16
CA TYR A 400 -7.81 22.78 -6.78
C TYR A 400 -6.48 22.06 -6.57
N THR A 401 -6.38 20.80 -6.99
CA THR A 401 -5.16 19.99 -6.82
C THR A 401 -4.00 20.53 -7.65
N SER A 402 -4.27 20.99 -8.87
CA SER A 402 -3.29 21.70 -9.70
C SER A 402 -2.79 22.96 -9.00
N HIS A 403 -3.69 23.79 -8.46
CA HIS A 403 -3.29 25.00 -7.76
C HIS A 403 -2.48 24.70 -6.49
N LEU A 404 -2.88 23.69 -5.72
CA LEU A 404 -2.14 23.24 -4.54
C LEU A 404 -0.72 22.77 -4.89
N SER A 405 -0.58 21.98 -5.96
CA SER A 405 0.72 21.49 -6.41
C SER A 405 1.68 22.59 -6.85
N GLN A 406 1.16 23.64 -7.48
CA GLN A 406 1.95 24.79 -7.92
C GLN A 406 2.46 25.60 -6.73
N GLN A 407 1.67 25.70 -5.66
CA GLN A 407 2.03 26.46 -4.47
C GLN A 407 2.88 25.65 -3.47
N VAL A 408 2.74 24.32 -3.44
CA VAL A 408 3.49 23.42 -2.55
C VAL A 408 4.29 22.41 -3.40
N PRO A 409 5.41 22.83 -4.02
CA PRO A 409 6.13 22.02 -5.01
C PRO A 409 6.79 20.76 -4.46
N ALA A 410 6.83 20.58 -3.15
CA ALA A 410 7.31 19.34 -2.53
C ALA A 410 6.33 18.17 -2.73
N ILE A 411 5.02 18.47 -2.88
CA ILE A 411 3.97 17.46 -3.04
C ILE A 411 4.07 16.83 -4.43
N LYS A 412 4.16 15.50 -4.45
CA LYS A 412 4.17 14.67 -5.66
C LYS A 412 2.83 14.01 -5.91
N ILE A 413 2.06 13.74 -4.85
CA ILE A 413 0.80 12.99 -4.93
C ILE A 413 -0.27 13.71 -4.11
N ILE A 414 -1.42 13.97 -4.75
CA ILE A 414 -2.63 14.40 -4.06
C ILE A 414 -3.71 13.34 -4.25
N GLY A 415 -4.15 12.73 -3.15
CA GLY A 415 -5.22 11.74 -3.14
C GLY A 415 -6.54 12.33 -2.65
N ILE A 416 -7.64 12.04 -3.34
CA ILE A 416 -8.99 12.43 -2.91
C ILE A 416 -9.86 11.19 -2.80
N GLN A 417 -10.53 11.03 -1.66
CA GLN A 417 -11.32 9.83 -1.35
C GLN A 417 -12.64 10.15 -0.68
N GLU A 418 -13.64 9.32 -0.94
CA GLU A 418 -15.00 9.54 -0.46
C GLU A 418 -15.27 8.88 0.90
N ASP A 419 -14.56 7.82 1.33
CA ASP A 419 -15.08 7.00 2.45
C ASP A 419 -14.09 6.44 3.51
N GLN A 420 -12.76 6.38 3.31
CA GLN A 420 -11.91 5.61 4.25
C GLN A 420 -10.54 6.24 4.58
N PHE A 421 -10.13 6.07 5.85
CA PHE A 421 -8.75 6.23 6.34
C PHE A 421 -8.13 4.88 6.69
N PRO A 422 -6.83 4.68 6.38
CA PRO A 422 -6.09 5.39 5.33
C PRO A 422 -6.75 5.13 3.97
N PRO A 423 -6.24 5.73 2.87
CA PRO A 423 -6.38 5.11 1.56
C PRO A 423 -6.32 3.59 1.68
N PRO A 424 -7.23 2.82 1.04
CA PRO A 424 -6.89 1.42 0.82
C PRO A 424 -5.48 1.44 0.22
N MET A 425 -4.58 0.59 0.70
CA MET A 425 -3.28 0.36 0.06
C MET A 425 -3.43 -0.31 -1.33
N TRP A 426 -4.54 0.01 -2.03
CA TRP A 426 -5.12 -0.48 -3.27
C TRP A 426 -5.86 -1.80 -2.98
N ASP A 427 -7.13 -2.06 -3.32
CA ASP A 427 -7.95 -1.80 -4.51
C ASP A 427 -7.48 -0.74 -5.51
N ARG A 428 -6.62 -1.15 -6.44
CA ARG A 428 -6.76 -0.71 -7.83
C ARG A 428 -6.98 -1.96 -8.68
N ALA A 429 -8.15 -1.97 -9.31
CA ALA A 429 -8.66 -2.93 -10.28
C ALA A 429 -9.43 -4.15 -9.75
N ILE A 430 -10.72 -3.96 -9.50
CA ILE A 430 -11.73 -4.87 -10.04
C ILE A 430 -12.62 -4.08 -11.00
N GLY A 431 -12.47 -4.39 -12.29
CA GLY A 431 -13.54 -4.13 -13.24
C GLY A 431 -14.59 -5.21 -13.07
N SER A 432 -15.71 -4.88 -12.42
CA SER A 432 -16.95 -5.59 -12.66
C SER A 432 -17.74 -4.80 -13.70
N ILE A 433 -17.82 -5.33 -14.92
CA ILE A 433 -18.83 -4.92 -15.87
C ILE A 433 -20.16 -5.45 -15.31
N SER A 434 -20.97 -4.56 -14.77
CA SER A 434 -22.42 -4.71 -14.78
C SER A 434 -23.00 -3.47 -15.44
N THR A 435 -23.44 -3.63 -16.67
CA THR A 435 -24.29 -2.69 -17.40
C THR A 435 -25.54 -2.40 -16.57
N GLY A 436 -25.64 -1.17 -16.06
CA GLY A 436 -26.81 -0.71 -15.31
C GLY A 436 -26.49 0.61 -14.59
N VAL A 437 -27.15 1.68 -15.02
CA VAL A 437 -27.03 3.05 -14.51
C VAL A 437 -27.09 3.09 -12.97
N LEU A 438 -26.00 3.49 -12.31
CA LEU A 438 -25.97 4.15 -10.99
C LEU A 438 -24.54 4.62 -10.67
N LEU A 439 -24.42 5.90 -10.32
CA LEU A 439 -23.24 6.57 -9.78
C LEU A 439 -22.81 5.92 -8.46
N ALA A 440 -21.56 5.42 -8.36
CA ALA A 440 -20.77 5.32 -7.13
C ALA A 440 -19.44 4.58 -7.38
N ASN A 441 -18.40 4.93 -6.60
CA ASN A 441 -17.21 4.14 -6.31
C ASN A 441 -16.05 4.14 -7.33
N ARG A 442 -15.40 5.29 -7.55
CA ARG A 442 -13.98 5.31 -7.93
C ARG A 442 -13.23 6.43 -7.20
N PRO A 443 -12.19 6.13 -6.40
CA PRO A 443 -11.29 7.15 -5.89
C PRO A 443 -10.47 7.75 -7.04
N SER A 444 -10.36 9.08 -7.08
CA SER A 444 -9.54 9.81 -8.04
C SER A 444 -8.17 10.08 -7.41
N VAL A 445 -7.12 9.47 -7.97
CA VAL A 445 -5.73 9.80 -7.65
C VAL A 445 -5.20 10.66 -8.78
N ILE A 446 -4.81 11.90 -8.48
CA ILE A 446 -4.14 12.79 -9.43
C ILE A 446 -2.66 12.74 -9.10
N ILE A 447 -1.88 12.16 -10.02
CA ILE A 447 -0.41 12.19 -9.98
C ILE A 447 0.00 13.39 -10.84
N LEU A 448 0.82 14.27 -10.26
CA LEU A 448 1.16 15.58 -10.81
C LEU A 448 2.44 15.54 -11.65
#